data_AF-A0A183LLV6-F1
#
_entry.id   AF-A0A183LLV6-F1
#
_cell.length_a   1.000
_cell.length_b   1.000
_cell.length_c   1.000
_cell.angle_alpha   90.00
_cell.angle_beta   90.00
_cell.angle_gamma   90.00
#
_symmetry.space_group_name_H-M   'P 1'
#
loop_
_entity.id
_entity.type
_entity.pdbx_description
1 polymer ?
#
loop_
_entity_poly.entity_id
_entity_poly.type
_entity_poly.pdbx_seq_one_letter_code
_entity_poly.pdbx_strand_id
1 'polypeptide(L)'
;MDETRKTLQVDDSKTVSELMFTICAKIGITNYEEYSLIRPSDDDEKMRTLTLRKSRGSIKNLEKLEKMKQKLHTDDEFNWLAPGKTLRQHGVDESEILLLRRKYFYSDQNIDTRDPVQLNLLYVQLKEAILNGTHPISQDQAINLAALQCQVEYGPMVPEKIKRNPIE
;
A
#
# COMPACT_ATOMS: atom_id res chain seq x y z
N MET A 1 1.03 -1.32 16.45
CA MET A 1 1.85 -2.46 16.88
C MET A 1 2.41 -2.13 18.24
N ASP A 2 2.56 -3.14 19.08
CA ASP A 2 2.47 -3.08 20.55
C ASP A 2 3.64 -2.41 21.29
N GLU A 3 4.35 -1.46 20.65
CA GLU A 3 5.53 -0.74 21.15
C GLU A 3 6.70 -1.63 21.65
N THR A 4 6.57 -2.96 21.51
CA THR A 4 7.59 -3.93 21.90
C THR A 4 8.74 -3.96 20.90
N ARG A 5 9.97 -3.88 21.41
CA ARG A 5 11.19 -4.09 20.63
C ARG A 5 11.57 -5.58 20.63
N LYS A 6 11.89 -6.13 19.47
CA LYS A 6 12.38 -7.51 19.32
C LYS A 6 13.68 -7.51 18.55
N THR A 7 14.69 -8.22 19.08
CA THR A 7 15.98 -8.43 18.41
C THR A 7 15.94 -9.78 17.71
N LEU A 8 16.20 -9.77 16.40
CA LEU A 8 16.17 -10.96 15.56
C LEU A 8 17.48 -11.03 14.77
N GLN A 9 18.11 -12.20 14.71
CA GLN A 9 19.20 -12.42 13.77
C GLN A 9 18.63 -12.64 12.37
N VAL A 10 19.18 -11.90 11.41
CA VAL A 10 18.76 -11.92 10.00
C VAL A 10 19.98 -12.14 9.11
N ASP A 11 19.74 -12.69 7.93
CA ASP A 11 20.79 -12.90 6.92
C ASP A 11 20.93 -11.62 6.07
N ASP A 12 22.03 -10.89 6.27
CA ASP A 12 22.28 -9.60 5.61
C ASP A 12 22.58 -9.73 4.10
N SER A 13 22.74 -10.95 3.58
CA SER A 13 22.81 -11.17 2.14
C SER A 13 21.42 -11.10 1.47
N LYS A 14 20.34 -11.20 2.25
CA LYS A 14 18.97 -11.23 1.74
C LYS A 14 18.38 -9.84 1.57
N THR A 15 17.47 -9.74 0.61
CA THR A 15 16.68 -8.54 0.39
C THR A 15 15.68 -8.32 1.51
N VAL A 16 15.26 -7.08 1.71
CA VAL A 16 14.22 -6.73 2.70
C VAL A 16 12.97 -7.59 2.50
N SER A 17 12.55 -7.85 1.25
CA SER A 17 11.40 -8.71 0.94
C SER A 17 11.55 -10.14 1.47
N GLU A 18 12.71 -10.76 1.27
CA GLU A 18 12.98 -12.13 1.75
C GLU A 18 13.09 -12.17 3.29
N LEU A 19 13.59 -11.09 3.89
CA LEU A 19 13.65 -10.96 5.34
C LEU A 19 12.26 -10.80 5.97
N MET A 20 11.30 -10.18 5.27
CA MET A 20 9.93 -10.02 5.77
C MET A 20 9.28 -11.35 6.13
N PHE A 21 9.47 -12.39 5.31
CA PHE A 21 8.97 -13.73 5.60
C PHE A 21 9.48 -14.24 6.96
N THR A 22 10.79 -14.13 7.18
CA THR A 22 11.44 -14.62 8.42
C THR A 22 11.02 -13.80 9.64
N ILE A 23 10.98 -12.47 9.50
CA ILE A 23 10.62 -11.53 10.57
C ILE A 23 9.15 -11.72 10.98
N CYS A 24 8.22 -11.71 10.01
CA CYS A 24 6.80 -11.86 10.26
C CYS A 24 6.46 -13.24 10.82
N ALA A 25 7.03 -14.33 10.27
CA ALA A 25 6.82 -15.67 10.80
C ALA A 25 7.24 -15.79 12.28
N LYS A 26 8.35 -15.14 12.67
CA LYS A 26 8.82 -15.15 14.07
C LYS A 26 7.94 -14.34 15.02
N ILE A 27 7.22 -13.36 14.49
CA ILE A 27 6.30 -12.50 15.25
C ILE A 27 4.87 -13.09 15.27
N GLY A 28 4.57 -14.06 14.41
CA GLY A 28 3.24 -14.66 14.29
C GLY A 28 2.33 -13.95 13.29
N ILE A 29 2.91 -13.21 12.34
CA ILE A 29 2.20 -12.54 11.25
C ILE A 29 2.28 -13.44 10.00
N THR A 30 1.13 -13.84 9.46
CA THR A 30 1.03 -14.74 8.30
C THR A 30 1.02 -13.99 6.97
N ASN A 31 0.44 -12.79 6.93
CA ASN A 31 0.33 -11.91 5.77
C ASN A 31 1.56 -10.99 5.63
N TYR A 32 2.77 -11.55 5.59
CA TYR A 32 4.03 -10.79 5.58
C TYR A 32 4.17 -9.84 4.37
N GLU A 33 3.50 -10.15 3.25
CA GLU A 33 3.49 -9.34 2.01
C GLU A 33 2.85 -7.97 2.21
N GLU A 34 2.03 -7.80 3.25
CA GLU A 34 1.40 -6.53 3.60
C GLU A 34 2.29 -5.62 4.43
N TYR A 35 3.43 -6.13 4.91
CA TYR A 35 4.32 -5.42 5.81
C TYR A 35 5.63 -5.05 5.14
N SER A 36 6.23 -3.96 5.62
CA SER A 36 7.59 -3.56 5.26
C SER A 36 8.27 -2.89 6.45
N LEU A 37 9.55 -2.58 6.28
CA LEU A 37 10.40 -1.94 7.29
C LEU A 37 10.53 -0.44 6.99
N ILE A 38 10.45 0.36 8.04
CA ILE A 38 10.70 1.80 8.02
C ILE A 38 11.96 2.06 8.83
N ARG A 39 12.84 2.90 8.27
CA ARG A 39 13.97 3.47 9.00
C ARG A 39 13.50 4.76 9.69
N PRO A 40 13.40 4.80 11.04
CA PRO A 40 12.96 6.00 11.72
C PRO A 40 13.91 7.16 11.44
N SER A 41 13.38 8.36 11.25
CA SER A 41 14.18 9.59 11.12
C SER A 41 14.20 10.35 12.45
N ASP A 42 15.28 11.08 12.74
CA ASP A 42 15.42 11.87 13.98
C ASP A 42 14.28 12.90 14.18
N ASP A 43 13.63 13.32 13.09
CA ASP A 43 12.48 14.22 13.13
C ASP A 43 11.17 13.53 13.58
N ASP A 44 11.04 12.21 13.42
CA ASP A 44 9.87 11.45 13.90
C ASP A 44 9.83 11.39 15.44
N GLU A 45 11.00 11.32 16.09
CA GLU A 45 11.15 11.44 17.55
C GLU A 45 10.77 12.85 18.04
N LYS A 46 11.11 13.90 17.28
CA LYS A 46 10.72 15.29 17.58
C LYS A 46 9.23 15.54 17.40
N MET A 47 8.60 15.00 16.36
CA MET A 47 7.16 15.17 16.14
C MET A 47 6.33 14.52 17.27
N ARG A 48 6.80 13.38 17.81
CA ARG A 48 6.22 12.72 18.99
C ARG A 48 6.33 13.54 20.27
N THR A 49 7.40 14.32 20.44
CA THR A 49 7.61 15.14 21.64
C THR A 49 6.99 16.54 21.54
N LEU A 50 6.79 17.09 20.33
CA LEU A 50 6.23 18.43 20.10
C LEU A 50 4.70 18.50 20.34
N THR A 51 3.96 17.41 20.19
CA THR A 51 2.52 17.34 20.48
C THR A 51 2.21 17.45 21.98
N LEU A 52 3.19 17.26 22.87
CA LEU A 52 3.03 17.42 24.32
C LEU A 52 3.19 18.86 24.82
N ARG A 53 3.67 19.83 24.01
CA ARG A 53 4.15 21.12 24.54
C ARG A 53 3.66 22.41 23.88
N LYS A 54 2.77 22.40 22.87
CA LYS A 54 2.42 23.66 22.17
C LYS A 54 1.12 24.33 22.65
N SER A 55 1.30 25.59 23.08
CA SER A 55 0.33 26.56 23.58
C SER A 55 -0.92 26.76 22.70
N ARG A 56 -2.06 27.01 23.38
CA ARG A 56 -3.47 27.00 22.93
C ARG A 56 -3.89 28.02 21.84
N GLY A 57 -2.99 28.73 21.20
CA GLY A 57 -3.33 29.91 20.36
C GLY A 57 -3.45 29.69 18.84
N SER A 58 -2.73 28.73 18.26
CA SER A 58 -2.59 28.59 16.78
C SER A 58 -3.13 27.27 16.21
N ILE A 59 -3.92 26.54 17.02
CA ILE A 59 -4.20 25.11 16.85
C ILE A 59 -5.28 24.80 15.79
N LYS A 60 -6.27 25.68 15.55
CA LYS A 60 -7.45 25.33 14.74
C LYS A 60 -7.17 25.09 13.25
N ASN A 61 -6.20 25.78 12.65
CA ASN A 61 -5.82 25.55 11.25
C ASN A 61 -4.82 24.40 11.11
N LEU A 62 -3.98 24.13 12.13
CA LEU A 62 -3.05 23.01 12.16
C LEU A 62 -3.78 21.68 12.37
N GLU A 63 -4.74 21.62 13.30
CA GLU A 63 -5.58 20.43 13.54
C GLU A 63 -6.42 20.06 12.31
N LYS A 64 -6.86 21.06 11.54
CA LYS A 64 -7.64 20.81 10.31
C LYS A 64 -6.73 20.28 9.20
N LEU A 65 -5.49 20.75 9.13
CA LEU A 65 -4.45 20.24 8.23
C LEU A 65 -3.97 18.84 8.65
N GLU A 66 -3.79 18.58 9.95
CA GLU A 66 -3.47 17.27 10.53
C GLU A 66 -4.63 16.28 10.38
N LYS A 67 -5.89 16.71 10.51
CA LYS A 67 -7.06 15.85 10.22
C LYS A 67 -7.20 15.56 8.73
N MET A 68 -6.77 16.48 7.86
CA MET A 68 -6.69 16.23 6.42
C MET A 68 -5.53 15.29 6.07
N LYS A 69 -4.36 15.45 6.69
CA LYS A 69 -3.22 14.52 6.59
C LYS A 69 -3.52 13.13 7.20
N GLN A 70 -4.22 13.05 8.32
CA GLN A 70 -4.65 11.77 8.89
C GLN A 70 -5.68 11.05 8.00
N LYS A 71 -6.47 11.80 7.22
CA LYS A 71 -7.42 11.23 6.26
C LYS A 71 -6.79 10.86 4.92
N LEU A 72 -5.68 11.49 4.56
CA LEU A 72 -4.79 11.07 3.48
C LEU A 72 -3.51 10.51 4.09
N HIS A 73 -3.60 9.29 4.64
CA HIS A 73 -2.46 8.54 5.17
C HIS A 73 -1.56 8.10 3.99
N THR A 74 -0.97 9.06 3.30
CA THR A 74 -0.16 8.87 2.09
C THR A 74 1.16 8.22 2.48
N ASP A 75 1.53 7.19 1.72
CA ASP A 75 2.71 6.34 1.92
C ASP A 75 4.04 7.13 1.98
N ASP A 76 4.03 8.37 1.49
CA ASP A 76 5.17 9.28 1.35
C ASP A 76 5.73 9.88 2.66
N GLU A 77 5.05 9.74 3.80
CA GLU A 77 5.55 10.29 5.08
C GLU A 77 6.58 9.39 5.78
N PHE A 78 6.77 8.15 5.31
CA PHE A 78 7.70 7.21 5.95
C PHE A 78 8.91 6.89 5.07
N ASN A 79 10.07 6.81 5.70
CA ASN A 79 11.29 6.34 5.06
C ASN A 79 11.29 4.80 4.94
N TRP A 80 10.47 4.30 4.01
CA TRP A 80 10.35 2.87 3.73
C TRP A 80 11.62 2.32 3.09
N LEU A 81 12.05 1.15 3.56
CA LEU A 81 13.11 0.41 2.90
C LEU A 81 12.59 -0.22 1.60
N ALA A 82 13.37 -0.07 0.53
CA ALA A 82 13.08 -0.69 -0.76
C ALA A 82 13.16 -2.22 -0.65
N PRO A 83 12.11 -2.98 -1.06
CA PRO A 83 12.02 -4.42 -0.84
C PRO A 83 13.07 -5.23 -1.62
N GLY A 84 13.53 -4.73 -2.76
CA GLY A 84 14.52 -5.39 -3.63
C GLY A 84 15.99 -5.12 -3.27
N LYS A 85 16.26 -4.44 -2.15
CA LYS A 85 17.63 -4.16 -1.66
C LYS A 85 17.88 -4.85 -0.33
N THR A 86 19.13 -5.12 -0.01
CA THR A 86 19.52 -5.65 1.31
C THR A 86 19.59 -4.54 2.36
N LEU A 87 19.62 -4.90 3.64
CA LEU A 87 19.78 -3.91 4.73
C LEU A 87 21.10 -3.14 4.61
N ARG A 88 22.20 -3.84 4.29
CA ARG A 88 23.49 -3.21 3.99
C ARG A 88 23.45 -2.19 2.86
N GLN A 89 22.73 -2.46 1.78
CA GLN A 89 22.61 -1.53 0.65
C GLN A 89 21.87 -0.23 1.02
N HIS A 90 21.02 -0.27 2.06
CA HIS A 90 20.38 0.91 2.64
C HIS A 90 21.25 1.61 3.70
N GLY A 91 22.43 1.07 4.01
CA GLY A 91 23.31 1.59 5.06
C GLY A 91 22.66 1.49 6.44
N VAL A 92 21.88 0.44 6.69
CA VAL A 92 21.33 0.13 8.01
C VAL A 92 22.42 -0.56 8.83
N ASP A 93 22.71 -0.02 10.01
CA ASP A 93 23.68 -0.58 10.94
C ASP A 93 23.05 -1.70 11.80
N GLU A 94 23.86 -2.63 12.30
CA GLU A 94 23.39 -3.73 13.16
C GLU A 94 22.76 -3.24 14.47
N SER A 95 23.13 -2.05 14.95
CA SER A 95 22.58 -1.43 16.15
C SER A 95 21.28 -0.64 15.91
N GLU A 96 20.88 -0.47 14.65
CA GLU A 96 19.75 0.38 14.28
C GLU A 96 18.39 -0.33 14.48
N ILE A 97 17.42 0.41 15.00
CA ILE A 97 16.07 -0.11 15.25
C ILE A 97 15.17 0.25 14.08
N LEU A 98 14.66 -0.76 13.39
CA LEU A 98 13.68 -0.61 12.33
C LEU A 98 12.25 -0.75 12.85
N LEU A 99 11.32 -0.06 12.21
CA LEU A 99 9.89 -0.15 12.51
C LEU A 99 9.21 -1.09 11.50
N LEU A 100 8.61 -2.16 12.01
CA LEU A 100 7.72 -3.01 11.22
C LEU A 100 6.35 -2.35 11.11
N ARG A 101 5.90 -2.07 9.90
CA ARG A 101 4.59 -1.46 9.65
C ARG A 101 3.88 -2.11 8.47
N ARG A 102 2.56 -2.16 8.55
CA ARG A 102 1.71 -2.55 7.42
C ARG A 102 1.83 -1.45 6.36
N LYS A 103 2.41 -1.77 5.21
CA LYS A 103 2.61 -0.88 4.07
C LYS A 103 1.51 -1.04 3.04
N TYR A 104 1.20 -2.30 2.72
CA TYR A 104 0.18 -2.63 1.74
C TYR A 104 -1.07 -3.06 2.49
N PHE A 105 -2.20 -2.41 2.19
CA PHE A 105 -3.49 -2.77 2.78
C PHE A 105 -4.10 -4.01 2.11
N TYR A 106 -3.40 -4.57 1.11
CA TYR A 106 -3.89 -5.63 0.23
C TYR A 106 -2.74 -6.60 -0.10
N SER A 107 -2.93 -7.89 0.17
CA SER A 107 -2.37 -8.94 -0.67
C SER A 107 -3.47 -9.43 -1.62
N ASP A 108 -3.12 -9.92 -2.80
CA ASP A 108 -4.10 -10.51 -3.72
C ASP A 108 -4.87 -11.69 -3.08
N GLN A 109 -4.36 -12.27 -1.98
CA GLN A 109 -5.03 -13.28 -1.16
C GLN A 109 -6.15 -12.74 -0.25
N ASN A 110 -6.17 -11.43 0.03
CA ASN A 110 -7.09 -10.80 0.97
C ASN A 110 -8.20 -9.95 0.30
N ILE A 111 -8.39 -10.09 -1.02
CA ILE A 111 -9.59 -9.55 -1.68
C ILE A 111 -10.76 -10.42 -1.24
N ASP A 112 -11.50 -9.97 -0.22
CA ASP A 112 -12.70 -10.67 0.21
C ASP A 112 -13.80 -10.46 -0.84
N THR A 113 -14.04 -11.47 -1.66
CA THR A 113 -15.12 -11.46 -2.67
C THR A 113 -16.51 -11.33 -2.05
N ARG A 114 -16.63 -11.46 -0.72
CA ARG A 114 -17.85 -11.25 0.06
C ARG A 114 -18.03 -9.79 0.50
N ASP A 115 -17.03 -8.93 0.33
CA ASP A 115 -17.14 -7.49 0.52
C ASP A 115 -17.32 -6.78 -0.84
N PRO A 116 -18.57 -6.52 -1.27
CA PRO A 116 -18.83 -5.89 -2.57
C PRO A 116 -18.35 -4.43 -2.62
N VAL A 117 -18.19 -3.75 -1.47
CA VAL A 117 -17.76 -2.35 -1.43
C VAL A 117 -16.28 -2.25 -1.73
N GLN A 118 -15.47 -3.08 -1.05
CA GLN A 118 -14.03 -3.15 -1.27
C GLN A 118 -13.71 -3.57 -2.71
N LEU A 119 -14.41 -4.59 -3.23
CA LEU A 119 -14.23 -5.07 -4.59
C LEU A 119 -14.56 -3.99 -5.64
N ASN A 120 -15.67 -3.28 -5.45
CA ASN A 120 -16.07 -2.21 -6.35
C ASN A 120 -15.10 -1.02 -6.32
N LEU A 121 -14.57 -0.67 -5.14
CA LEU A 121 -13.59 0.41 -5.03
C LEU A 121 -12.32 0.10 -5.82
N LEU A 122 -11.80 -1.14 -5.68
CA LEU A 122 -10.63 -1.59 -6.43
C LEU A 122 -10.89 -1.60 -7.94
N TYR A 123 -12.06 -2.08 -8.36
CA TYR A 123 -12.48 -2.08 -9.76
C TYR A 123 -12.50 -0.66 -10.36
N VAL A 124 -13.13 0.31 -9.68
CA VAL A 124 -13.21 1.70 -10.16
C VAL A 124 -11.82 2.33 -10.25
N GLN A 125 -10.97 2.13 -9.25
CA GLN A 125 -9.61 2.67 -9.25
C GLN A 125 -8.76 2.13 -10.40
N LEU A 126 -8.81 0.81 -10.63
CA LEU A 126 -8.07 0.19 -11.73
C LEU A 126 -8.59 0.68 -13.09
N LYS A 127 -9.92 0.78 -13.25
CA LYS A 127 -10.54 1.29 -14.47
C LYS A 127 -10.06 2.71 -14.78
N GLU A 128 -10.14 3.61 -13.80
CA GLU A 128 -9.67 4.99 -13.95
C GLU A 128 -8.17 5.06 -14.26
N ALA A 129 -7.33 4.26 -13.60
CA ALA A 129 -5.89 4.25 -13.84
C ALA A 129 -5.55 3.83 -15.27
N ILE A 130 -6.28 2.86 -15.83
CA ILE A 130 -6.10 2.40 -17.22
C ILE A 130 -6.61 3.46 -18.20
N LEU A 131 -7.82 3.99 -18.00
CA LEU A 131 -8.43 4.97 -18.91
C LEU A 131 -7.66 6.29 -18.95
N ASN A 132 -7.12 6.73 -17.81
CA ASN A 132 -6.31 7.94 -17.70
C ASN A 132 -4.83 7.71 -18.10
N GLY A 133 -4.46 6.49 -18.52
CA GLY A 133 -3.11 6.14 -18.97
C GLY A 133 -2.05 6.11 -17.87
N THR A 134 -2.45 6.17 -16.60
CA THR A 134 -1.53 6.07 -15.45
C THR A 134 -1.02 4.65 -15.25
N HIS A 135 -1.78 3.65 -15.73
CA HIS A 135 -1.39 2.25 -15.73
C HIS A 135 -1.35 1.70 -17.18
N PRO A 136 -0.17 1.70 -17.83
CA PRO A 136 -0.04 1.25 -19.21
C PRO A 136 -0.24 -0.27 -19.32
N ILE A 137 -1.04 -0.70 -20.29
CA ILE A 137 -1.36 -2.11 -20.57
C ILE A 137 -1.22 -2.42 -22.06
N SER A 138 -1.10 -3.70 -22.41
CA SER A 138 -1.09 -4.12 -23.81
C SER A 138 -2.48 -4.01 -24.45
N GLN A 139 -2.53 -3.96 -25.78
CA GLN A 139 -3.80 -3.93 -26.51
C GLN A 139 -4.69 -5.16 -26.20
N ASP A 140 -4.09 -6.35 -26.13
CA ASP A 140 -4.82 -7.58 -25.80
C ASP A 140 -5.41 -7.54 -24.39
N GLN A 141 -4.67 -6.97 -23.42
CA GLN A 141 -5.18 -6.76 -22.07
C GLN A 141 -6.33 -5.76 -22.07
N ALA A 142 -6.23 -4.67 -22.82
CA ALA A 142 -7.30 -3.67 -22.93
C ALA A 142 -8.59 -4.28 -23.49
N ILE A 143 -8.49 -5.12 -24.52
CA ILE A 143 -9.66 -5.83 -25.10
C ILE A 143 -10.31 -6.75 -24.07
N ASN A 144 -9.52 -7.55 -23.35
CA ASN A 144 -10.04 -8.47 -22.34
C ASN A 144 -10.71 -7.73 -21.18
N LEU A 145 -10.11 -6.64 -20.70
CA LEU A 145 -10.66 -5.83 -19.62
C LEU A 145 -11.94 -5.09 -20.05
N ALA A 146 -11.99 -4.59 -21.29
CA ALA A 146 -13.20 -4.00 -21.85
C ALA A 146 -14.34 -5.03 -21.97
N ALA A 147 -14.03 -6.27 -22.36
CA ALA A 147 -15.00 -7.35 -22.41
C ALA A 147 -15.57 -7.67 -21.01
N LEU A 148 -14.70 -7.73 -19.98
CA LEU A 148 -15.13 -7.92 -18.60
C LEU A 148 -15.97 -6.75 -18.09
N GLN A 149 -15.61 -5.50 -18.42
CA GLN A 149 -16.42 -4.32 -18.09
C GLN A 149 -17.82 -4.42 -18.71
N CYS A 150 -17.93 -4.82 -19.98
CA CYS A 150 -19.22 -5.02 -20.62
C CYS A 150 -20.06 -6.08 -19.89
N GLN A 151 -19.44 -7.17 -19.43
CA GLN A 151 -20.13 -8.20 -18.66
C GLN A 151 -20.65 -7.67 -17.30
N VAL A 152 -19.90 -6.77 -16.65
CA VAL A 152 -20.30 -6.13 -15.39
C VAL A 152 -21.45 -5.13 -15.60
N GLU A 153 -21.37 -4.29 -16.64
CA GLU A 153 -22.35 -3.22 -16.91
C GLU A 153 -23.64 -3.74 -17.56
N TYR A 154 -23.53 -4.68 -18.50
CA TYR A 154 -24.65 -5.13 -19.33
C TYR A 154 -25.10 -6.56 -19.01
N GLY A 155 -24.37 -7.28 -18.15
CA GLY A 155 -24.64 -8.68 -17.86
C GLY A 155 -24.25 -9.63 -19.01
N PRO A 156 -24.79 -10.87 -19.03
CA PRO A 156 -24.46 -11.86 -20.04
C PRO A 156 -24.73 -11.36 -21.45
N MET A 157 -23.74 -11.52 -22.33
CA MET A 157 -23.83 -11.10 -23.72
C MET A 157 -24.96 -11.85 -24.44
N VAL A 158 -26.00 -11.13 -24.86
CA VAL A 158 -27.06 -11.66 -25.73
C VAL A 158 -26.74 -11.27 -27.17
N PRO A 159 -26.47 -12.23 -28.07
CA PRO A 159 -26.00 -11.95 -29.43
C PRO A 159 -26.96 -11.09 -30.26
N GLU A 160 -28.26 -11.14 -29.96
CA GLU A 160 -29.31 -10.39 -30.67
C GLU A 160 -29.32 -8.87 -30.36
N LYS A 161 -28.69 -8.44 -29.26
CA LYS A 161 -28.67 -7.01 -28.85
C LYS A 161 -27.45 -6.25 -29.38
N ILE A 162 -26.49 -6.93 -30.01
CA ILE A 162 -25.23 -6.34 -30.44
C ILE A 162 -25.43 -5.64 -31.79
N LYS A 163 -25.53 -4.31 -31.77
CA LYS A 163 -25.38 -3.51 -32.98
C LYS A 163 -23.89 -3.39 -33.28
N ARG A 164 -23.44 -4.01 -34.37
CA ARG A 164 -22.09 -3.76 -34.91
C ARG A 164 -22.12 -2.39 -35.58
N ASN A 165 -21.59 -1.38 -34.91
CA ASN A 165 -21.18 -0.16 -35.59
C ASN A 165 -19.77 -0.41 -36.13
N PRO A 166 -19.57 -0.43 -37.46
CA PRO A 166 -18.23 -0.48 -38.01
C PRO A 166 -17.46 0.75 -37.54
N ILE A 167 -16.26 0.52 -37.03
CA ILE A 167 -15.29 1.58 -36.75
C ILE A 167 -14.58 1.80 -38.08
N GLU A 168 -14.86 2.93 -38.74
CA GLU A 168 -14.05 3.44 -39.86
C GLU A 168 -12.68 3.92 -39.36
#